data_AF-A0A9W6CWG9-F1
#
_entry.id   AF-A0A9W6CWG9-F1
#
_cell.length_a   1.000
_cell.length_b   1.000
_cell.length_c   1.000
_cell.angle_alpha   90.00
_cell.angle_beta   90.00
_cell.angle_gamma   90.00
#
_symmetry.space_group_name_H-M   'P 1'
#
loop_
_entity.id
_entity.type
_entity.pdbx_description
1 polymer ?
#
loop_
_entity_poly.entity_id
_entity_poly.type
_entity_poly.pdbx_seq_one_letter_code
_entity_poly.pdbx_strand_id
1 'polypeptide(L)'
;MEDRIVQRAEKCLSLHSGSSSPIYNEYKILLDEYEKLLHKFNKVIAISDKYQIQLQEVTHDLKSTLMQLNQLKEVILPICIFCKKIRTDNNYWQQIESYFAQHIDLAFSHGICPECMKKKYGEFLKDVEPDQ
;
A
#
# COMPACT_ATOMS: atom_id res chain seq x y z
N MET A 1 -14.43 -20.65 -25.14
CA MET A 1 -15.38 -19.58 -25.49
C MET A 1 -15.29 -19.46 -27.00
N GLU A 2 -16.20 -20.11 -27.71
CA GLU A 2 -16.20 -20.04 -29.17
C GLU A 2 -16.55 -18.60 -29.59
N ASP A 3 -15.75 -18.06 -30.50
CA ASP A 3 -15.92 -16.69 -30.97
C ASP A 3 -17.15 -16.61 -31.88
N ARG A 4 -18.07 -15.69 -31.56
CA ARG A 4 -19.30 -15.48 -32.34
C ARG A 4 -19.00 -15.16 -33.81
N ILE A 5 -17.85 -14.55 -34.10
CA ILE A 5 -17.42 -14.24 -35.46
C ILE A 5 -17.05 -15.51 -36.22
N VAL A 6 -16.32 -16.43 -35.59
CA VAL A 6 -15.95 -17.73 -36.18
C VAL A 6 -17.20 -18.56 -36.41
N GLN A 7 -18.07 -18.71 -35.40
CA GLN A 7 -19.32 -19.45 -35.52
C GLN A 7 -20.22 -18.93 -36.65
N ARG A 8 -20.31 -17.60 -36.79
CA ARG A 8 -21.09 -16.96 -37.87
C ARG A 8 -20.49 -17.26 -39.24
N ALA A 9 -19.17 -17.21 -39.36
CA ALA A 9 -18.45 -17.47 -40.60
C ALA A 9 -18.54 -18.95 -41.02
N GLU A 10 -18.41 -19.88 -40.07
CA GLU A 10 -18.62 -21.32 -40.31
C GLU A 10 -20.05 -21.62 -40.77
N LYS A 11 -21.04 -20.95 -40.18
CA LYS A 11 -22.44 -21.06 -40.60
C LYS A 11 -22.65 -20.54 -42.03
N CYS A 12 -21.99 -19.45 -42.41
CA CYS A 12 -22.04 -18.95 -43.79
C CYS A 12 -21.38 -19.91 -44.78
N LEU A 13 -20.27 -20.55 -44.39
CA LEU A 13 -19.58 -21.57 -45.17
C LEU A 13 -20.45 -22.81 -45.39
N SER A 14 -21.14 -23.31 -44.35
CA SER A 14 -21.97 -24.53 -44.44
C SER A 14 -23.20 -24.36 -45.35
N LEU A 15 -23.72 -23.13 -45.48
CA LEU A 15 -24.86 -22.79 -46.36
C LEU A 15 -24.50 -22.75 -47.86
N HIS A 16 -23.22 -22.62 -48.22
CA HIS A 16 -22.76 -22.42 -49.61
C HIS A 16 -21.82 -23.52 -50.11
N SER A 17 -21.89 -24.71 -49.50
CA SER A 17 -21.00 -25.87 -49.72
C SER A 17 -20.90 -26.38 -51.18
N GLY A 18 -21.72 -25.88 -52.10
CA GLY A 18 -21.73 -26.24 -53.53
C GLY A 18 -20.95 -25.30 -54.46
N SER A 19 -20.47 -24.13 -54.01
CA SER A 19 -19.67 -23.24 -54.88
C SER A 19 -18.18 -23.56 -54.75
N SER A 20 -17.64 -24.41 -55.61
CA SER A 20 -16.19 -24.67 -55.70
C SER A 20 -15.45 -23.50 -56.37
N SER A 21 -15.63 -22.30 -55.79
CA SER A 21 -14.90 -21.10 -56.18
C SER A 21 -13.53 -21.11 -55.49
N PRO A 22 -12.43 -20.76 -56.17
CA PRO A 22 -11.10 -20.64 -55.55
C PRO A 22 -11.11 -19.79 -54.27
N ILE A 23 -11.93 -18.73 -54.26
CA ILE A 23 -12.10 -17.81 -53.14
C ILE A 23 -12.69 -18.51 -51.90
N TYR A 24 -13.60 -19.48 -52.10
CA TYR A 24 -14.22 -20.23 -51.01
C TYR A 24 -13.18 -21.08 -50.25
N ASN A 25 -12.27 -21.71 -50.99
CA ASN A 25 -11.21 -22.53 -50.41
C ASN A 25 -10.20 -21.67 -49.65
N GLU A 26 -9.79 -20.52 -50.21
CA GLU A 26 -8.91 -19.57 -49.52
C GLU A 26 -9.56 -19.03 -48.25
N TYR A 27 -10.84 -18.66 -48.30
CA TYR A 27 -11.57 -18.20 -47.12
C TYR A 27 -11.66 -19.26 -46.03
N LYS A 28 -11.89 -20.54 -46.40
CA LYS A 28 -11.88 -21.66 -45.45
C LYS A 28 -10.52 -21.85 -44.78
N ILE A 29 -9.42 -21.75 -45.53
CA ILE A 29 -8.06 -21.84 -44.98
C ILE A 29 -7.80 -20.69 -44.01
N LEU A 30 -8.15 -19.46 -44.41
CA LEU A 30 -8.01 -18.27 -43.57
C LEU A 30 -8.78 -18.42 -42.25
N LEU A 31 -9.99 -19.00 -42.31
CA LEU A 31 -10.81 -19.20 -41.13
C LEU A 31 -10.17 -20.19 -40.14
N ASP A 32 -9.65 -21.30 -40.63
CA ASP A 32 -8.96 -22.32 -39.82
C ASP A 32 -7.68 -21.76 -39.17
N GLU A 33 -6.92 -20.93 -39.90
CA GLU A 33 -5.76 -20.23 -39.32
C GLU A 33 -6.16 -19.23 -38.24
N TYR A 34 -7.23 -18.48 -38.46
CA TYR A 34 -7.76 -17.52 -37.50
C TYR A 34 -8.24 -18.21 -36.21
N GLU A 35 -8.93 -19.34 -36.33
CA GLU A 35 -9.38 -20.12 -35.17
C GLU A 35 -8.19 -20.64 -34.34
N LYS A 36 -7.16 -21.16 -35.01
CA LYS A 36 -5.90 -21.58 -34.36
C LYS A 36 -5.21 -20.41 -33.64
N LEU A 37 -5.22 -19.22 -34.24
CA LEU A 37 -4.65 -18.02 -33.63
C LEU A 37 -5.44 -17.59 -32.39
N LEU A 38 -6.78 -17.56 -32.48
CA LEU A 38 -7.68 -17.27 -31.36
C LEU A 38 -7.46 -18.24 -30.20
N HIS A 39 -7.30 -19.54 -30.48
CA HIS A 39 -7.03 -20.53 -29.44
C HIS A 39 -5.72 -20.24 -28.70
N LYS A 40 -4.64 -19.93 -29.44
CA LYS A 40 -3.35 -19.54 -28.84
C LYS A 40 -3.47 -18.27 -28.00
N PHE A 41 -4.16 -17.26 -28.52
CA PHE A 41 -4.36 -15.99 -27.82
C PHE A 41 -5.14 -16.17 -26.51
N ASN A 42 -6.25 -16.91 -26.53
CA ASN A 42 -7.03 -17.21 -25.33
C ASN A 42 -6.22 -17.96 -24.27
N LYS A 43 -5.33 -18.87 -24.70
CA LYS A 43 -4.42 -19.57 -23.78
C LYS A 43 -3.42 -18.61 -23.12
N VAL A 44 -2.88 -17.66 -23.89
CA VAL A 44 -1.98 -16.62 -23.36
C VAL A 44 -2.70 -15.70 -22.37
N ILE A 45 -3.93 -15.26 -22.69
CA ILE A 45 -4.75 -14.47 -21.77
C ILE A 45 -4.94 -15.21 -20.45
N ALA A 46 -5.34 -16.49 -20.50
CA ALA A 46 -5.56 -17.27 -19.28
C ALA A 46 -4.30 -17.36 -18.38
N ILE A 47 -3.12 -17.45 -18.99
CA ILE A 47 -1.84 -17.43 -18.26
C ILE A 47 -1.57 -16.04 -17.67
N SER A 48 -1.80 -14.99 -18.46
CA SER A 48 -1.63 -13.59 -18.03
C SER A 48 -2.54 -13.26 -16.85
N ASP A 49 -3.83 -13.62 -16.93
CA ASP A 49 -4.81 -13.37 -15.87
C ASP A 49 -4.41 -14.08 -14.58
N LYS A 50 -3.95 -15.33 -14.68
CA LYS A 50 -3.42 -16.07 -13.53
C LYS A 50 -2.23 -15.34 -12.89
N TYR A 51 -1.30 -14.84 -13.70
CA TYR A 51 -0.13 -14.11 -13.19
C TYR A 51 -0.52 -12.77 -12.55
N GLN A 52 -1.49 -12.05 -13.12
CA GLN A 52 -2.00 -10.81 -12.54
C GLN A 52 -2.63 -11.03 -11.16
N ILE A 53 -3.40 -12.11 -10.98
CA ILE A 53 -3.98 -12.47 -9.68
C ILE A 53 -2.86 -12.77 -8.67
N GLN A 54 -1.87 -13.59 -9.04
CA GLN A 54 -0.73 -13.91 -8.16
C GLN A 54 0.07 -12.66 -7.77
N LEU A 55 0.30 -11.74 -8.70
CA LEU A 55 0.95 -10.47 -8.40
C LEU A 55 0.11 -9.62 -7.44
N GLN A 56 -1.21 -9.57 -7.61
CA GLN A 56 -2.10 -8.85 -6.71
C GLN A 56 -2.05 -9.42 -5.29
N GLU A 57 -2.07 -10.75 -5.14
CA GLU A 57 -1.94 -11.42 -3.84
C GLU A 57 -0.61 -11.08 -3.16
N VAL A 58 0.51 -11.27 -3.86
CA VAL A 58 1.84 -11.00 -3.31
C VAL A 58 2.02 -9.52 -2.96
N THR A 59 1.51 -8.60 -3.79
CA THR A 59 1.58 -7.17 -3.49
C THR A 59 0.69 -6.76 -2.33
N HIS A 60 -0.46 -7.42 -2.15
CA HIS A 60 -1.32 -7.23 -0.99
C HIS A 60 -0.62 -7.70 0.31
N ASP A 61 -0.04 -8.89 0.30
CA ASP A 61 0.67 -9.46 1.46
C ASP A 61 1.89 -8.63 1.85
N LEU A 62 2.64 -8.15 0.85
CA LEU A 62 3.77 -7.25 1.07
C LEU A 62 3.33 -5.95 1.74
N LYS A 63 2.25 -5.33 1.24
CA LYS A 63 1.69 -4.11 1.85
C LYS A 63 1.21 -4.37 3.28
N SER A 64 0.52 -5.48 3.52
CA SER A 64 0.05 -5.88 4.86
C SER A 64 1.22 -6.02 5.85
N THR A 65 2.28 -6.71 5.44
CA THR A 65 3.48 -6.90 6.26
C THR A 65 4.18 -5.55 6.55
N LEU A 66 4.27 -4.68 5.56
CA LEU A 66 4.83 -3.33 5.74
C LEU A 66 4.00 -2.50 6.73
N MET A 67 2.67 -2.57 6.67
CA MET A 67 1.79 -1.90 7.63
C MET A 67 2.04 -2.39 9.06
N GLN A 68 2.16 -3.71 9.25
CA GLN A 68 2.46 -4.30 10.57
C GLN A 68 3.82 -3.83 11.11
N LEU A 69 4.85 -3.79 10.27
CA LEU A 69 6.18 -3.31 10.66
C LEU A 69 6.19 -1.81 11.01
N ASN A 70 5.47 -0.99 10.25
CA ASN A 70 5.36 0.44 10.53
C ASN A 70 4.62 0.69 11.85
N GLN A 71 3.54 -0.04 12.13
CA GLN A 71 2.86 0.04 13.43
C GLN A 71 3.81 -0.28 14.60
N LEU A 72 4.67 -1.29 14.46
CA LEU A 72 5.67 -1.61 15.50
C LEU A 72 6.70 -0.50 15.70
N LYS A 73 7.13 0.18 14.64
CA LYS A 73 8.08 1.31 14.71
C LYS A 73 7.45 2.57 15.30
N GLU A 74 6.18 2.82 15.01
CA GLU A 74 5.46 4.01 15.48
C GLU A 74 5.10 3.94 16.97
N VAL A 75 5.04 2.75 17.57
CA VAL A 75 4.59 2.58 18.98
C VAL A 75 5.69 2.85 20.01
N ILE A 76 6.98 2.82 19.65
CA ILE A 76 8.08 2.90 20.63
C ILE A 76 9.02 4.06 20.30
N LEU A 77 8.88 5.16 21.05
CA LEU A 77 9.84 6.26 21.05
C LEU A 77 11.00 5.96 22.03
N PRO A 78 12.25 5.83 21.56
CA PRO A 78 13.40 5.64 22.43
C PRO A 78 13.70 6.92 23.23
N ILE A 79 13.43 6.90 24.53
CA ILE A 79 13.67 8.01 25.47
C ILE A 79 14.90 7.72 26.34
N CYS A 80 15.79 8.70 26.49
CA CYS A 80 16.93 8.59 27.40
C CYS A 80 16.45 8.56 28.86
N ILE A 81 16.85 7.55 29.63
CA ILE A 81 16.44 7.43 31.04
C ILE A 81 16.95 8.60 31.90
N PHE A 82 18.11 9.17 31.58
CA PHE A 82 18.75 10.23 32.35
C PHE A 82 18.26 11.63 31.99
N CYS A 83 18.23 11.98 30.70
CA CYS A 83 17.92 13.35 30.25
C CYS A 83 16.56 13.50 29.57
N LYS A 84 15.78 12.41 29.44
CA LYS A 84 14.45 12.35 28.82
C LYS A 84 14.38 12.82 27.36
N LYS A 85 15.51 13.03 26.67
CA LYS A 85 15.52 13.33 25.23
C LYS A 85 15.03 12.12 24.42
N ILE A 86 14.42 12.38 23.28
CA ILE A 86 13.98 11.38 22.30
C ILE A 86 15.08 11.19 21.26
N ARG A 87 15.42 9.93 20.94
CA ARG A 87 16.34 9.60 19.85
C ARG A 87 15.58 9.54 18.52
N THR A 88 16.05 10.30 17.55
CA THR A 88 15.55 10.29 16.16
C THR A 88 16.29 9.30 15.29
N ASP A 89 15.72 9.00 14.11
CA ASP A 89 16.28 8.06 13.13
C ASP A 89 17.70 8.44 12.67
N ASN A 90 18.03 9.74 12.69
CA ASN A 90 19.36 10.26 12.36
C ASN A 90 20.35 10.20 13.53
N ASN A 91 20.05 9.43 14.58
CA ASN A 91 20.85 9.27 15.79
C ASN A 91 21.06 10.57 16.59
N TYR A 92 20.26 11.61 16.33
CA TYR A 92 20.26 12.85 17.10
C TYR A 92 19.27 12.76 18.26
N TRP A 93 19.66 13.37 19.38
CA TRP A 93 18.84 13.49 20.57
C TRP A 93 18.17 14.86 20.63
N GLN A 94 16.85 14.89 20.63
CA GLN A 94 16.07 16.12 20.75
C GLN A 94 15.22 16.15 22.02
N GLN A 95 14.87 17.36 22.46
CA GLN A 95 13.92 17.55 23.56
C GLN A 95 12.53 17.01 23.16
N ILE A 96 11.76 16.58 24.16
CA ILE A 96 10.44 15.99 23.95
C ILE A 96 9.50 17.01 23.31
N GLU A 97 9.54 18.24 23.81
CA GLU A 97 8.73 19.37 23.37
C GLU A 97 9.00 19.68 21.89
N SER A 98 10.28 19.70 21.49
CA SER A 98 10.68 19.91 20.10
C SER A 98 10.22 18.76 19.19
N TYR A 99 10.34 17.51 19.66
CA TYR A 99 9.90 16.35 18.90
C TYR A 99 8.41 16.44 18.59
N PHE A 100 7.58 16.63 19.62
CA PHE A 100 6.13 16.66 19.44
C PHE A 100 5.67 17.90 18.68
N ALA A 101 6.21 19.09 18.95
CA ALA A 101 5.84 20.29 18.19
C ALA A 101 6.14 20.18 16.68
N GLN A 102 7.08 19.33 16.27
CA GLN A 102 7.40 19.08 14.85
C GLN A 102 6.54 17.98 14.21
N HIS A 103 6.08 17.00 14.99
CA HIS A 103 5.39 15.81 14.47
C HIS A 103 3.87 15.85 14.69
N ILE A 104 3.38 16.73 15.57
CA ILE A 104 1.98 16.98 15.85
C ILE A 104 1.74 18.47 16.07
N ASP A 105 0.54 18.96 15.73
CA ASP A 105 0.17 20.37 15.91
C ASP A 105 -0.17 20.66 17.38
N LEU A 106 0.88 20.78 18.22
CA LEU A 106 0.76 20.96 19.66
C LEU A 106 1.70 22.05 20.17
N ALA A 107 1.19 22.94 21.01
CA ALA A 107 1.94 24.00 21.68
C ALA A 107 2.19 23.67 23.15
N PHE A 108 3.40 23.92 23.64
CA PHE A 108 3.79 23.70 25.04
C PHE A 108 3.80 25.00 25.83
N SER A 109 3.27 24.95 27.05
CA SER A 109 3.45 25.99 28.07
C SER A 109 4.36 25.46 29.18
N HIS A 110 5.07 26.38 29.86
CA HIS A 110 5.99 26.02 30.94
C HIS A 110 5.38 26.42 32.28
N GLY A 111 5.32 25.46 33.21
CA GLY A 111 4.83 25.67 34.57
C GLY A 111 5.59 24.79 35.56
N ILE A 112 5.48 25.10 36.86
CA ILE A 112 6.09 24.30 37.93
C ILE A 112 4.99 23.64 38.76
N CYS A 113 5.03 22.30 38.89
CA CYS A 113 4.04 21.61 39.72
C CYS A 113 4.31 21.87 41.22
N PRO A 114 3.28 21.76 42.09
CA PRO A 114 3.43 22.01 43.53
C PRO A 114 4.54 21.17 44.19
N GLU A 115 4.73 19.93 43.73
CA GLU A 115 5.79 19.04 44.24
C GLU A 115 7.19 19.55 43.91
N CYS A 116 7.42 19.94 42.65
CA CYS A 116 8.68 20.53 42.21
C CYS A 116 8.95 21.87 42.89
N MET A 117 7.90 22.68 43.07
CA MET A 117 8.00 23.95 43.79
C MET A 117 8.40 23.73 45.24
N LYS A 118 7.77 22.78 45.95
CA LYS A 118 8.15 22.42 47.33
C LYS A 118 9.57 21.83 47.40
N LYS A 119 9.99 21.03 46.42
CA LYS A 119 11.33 20.42 46.41
C LYS A 119 12.45 21.43 46.14
N LYS A 120 12.21 22.40 45.26
CA LYS A 120 13.22 23.40 44.85
C LYS A 120 13.21 24.65 45.71
N TYR A 121 12.02 25.07 46.16
CA TYR A 121 11.81 26.34 46.86
C TYR A 121 11.16 26.16 48.23
N GLY A 122 10.84 24.94 48.67
CA GLY A 122 10.14 24.72 49.94
C GLY A 122 10.93 25.09 51.19
N GLU A 123 12.25 25.32 51.10
CA GLU A 123 13.01 25.96 52.17
C GLU A 123 12.84 27.49 52.14
N PHE A 124 12.88 28.11 50.96
CA PHE A 124 12.68 29.55 50.76
C PHE A 124 11.24 30.04 51.01
N LEU A 125 10.26 29.14 50.94
CA LEU A 125 8.85 29.45 51.20
C LEU A 125 8.48 29.39 52.70
N LYS A 126 9.41 28.97 53.59
CA LYS A 126 9.16 28.97 55.04
C LYS A 126 9.30 30.36 55.67
N ASP A 127 10.01 31.26 55.00
CA ASP A 127 10.34 32.59 55.51
C ASP A 127 9.49 33.70 54.87
N VAL A 128 8.48 33.33 54.06
CA VAL A 128 7.52 34.29 53.51
C VAL A 128 6.31 34.32 54.43
N GLU A 129 6.33 35.22 55.42
CA GLU A 129 5.10 35.66 56.06
C GLU A 129 4.16 36.19 54.97
N PRO A 130 2.87 35.81 54.98
CA PRO A 130 1.92 36.35 54.02
C PRO A 130 1.78 37.86 54.29
N ASP A 131 2.39 38.68 53.44
CA ASP A 131 2.12 40.11 53.40
C ASP A 131 0.61 40.31 53.19
N GLN A 132 -0.01 40.95 54.19
CA GLN A 132 -1.40 41.41 54.17
C GLN A 132 -1.58 42.61 53.25
#